data_AF-A0A2V7EA40-F1
#
_entry.id   AF-A0A2V7EA40-F1
#
_cell.length_a   1.000
_cell.length_b   1.000
_cell.length_c   1.000
_cell.angle_alpha   90.00
_cell.angle_beta   90.00
_cell.angle_gamma   90.00
#
_symmetry.space_group_name_H-M   'P 1'
#
loop_
_entity.id
_entity.type
_entity.pdbx_description
1 polymer ?
#
loop_
_entity_poly.entity_id
_entity_poly.type
_entity_poly.pdbx_seq_one_letter_code
_entity_poly.pdbx_strand_id
1 'polypeptide(L)'
;MKLGNAGFVMKNMSLRYFLISIAVVLIAGGCRGASGSDPVPLALPGSYVYAARGSTFKKPWAFSAQLDLAPDRRYKFTLDKTIDGKADPRETNVGTYAVSGEHILLRENEGLPDRSHDMHKLLIKADSLIAEVGWTAELFIKGVGAPNIVFVKQRGI
;
A
#
# COMPACT_ATOMS: atom_id res chain seq x y z
N MET A 1 -4.92 -23.18 72.48
CA MET A 1 -6.07 -23.81 71.79
C MET A 1 -5.52 -24.75 70.74
N LYS A 2 -5.98 -26.00 70.76
CA LYS A 2 -5.59 -27.14 69.90
C LYS A 2 -6.30 -27.07 68.54
N LEU A 3 -5.86 -27.96 67.63
CA LEU A 3 -6.40 -28.38 66.30
C LEU A 3 -5.64 -27.74 65.12
N GLY A 4 -5.07 -28.48 64.17
CA GLY A 4 -5.08 -29.92 63.93
C GLY A 4 -4.38 -30.23 62.59
N ASN A 5 -3.65 -31.34 62.56
CA ASN A 5 -3.01 -31.95 61.39
C ASN A 5 -4.02 -32.37 60.31
N ALA A 6 -3.65 -32.18 59.04
CA ALA A 6 -3.73 -33.17 57.96
C ALA A 6 -2.90 -32.59 56.79
N GLY A 7 -1.85 -33.20 56.25
CA GLY A 7 -1.59 -34.62 56.09
C GLY A 7 -2.09 -35.08 54.73
N PHE A 8 -1.34 -34.82 53.66
CA PHE A 8 -1.42 -35.62 52.44
C PHE A 8 -0.01 -35.89 51.89
N VAL A 9 0.41 -37.14 52.03
CA VAL A 9 1.62 -37.72 51.44
C VAL A 9 1.16 -38.66 50.34
N MET A 10 1.68 -38.50 49.13
CA MET A 10 1.80 -39.58 48.14
C MET A 10 3.05 -39.30 47.30
N LYS A 11 4.19 -39.88 47.68
CA LYS A 11 4.75 -41.16 47.19
C LYS A 11 5.15 -41.12 45.71
N ASN A 12 6.46 -40.94 45.53
CA ASN A 12 7.38 -41.68 44.66
C ASN A 12 6.88 -42.18 43.30
N MET A 13 7.51 -41.70 42.22
CA MET A 13 8.02 -42.64 41.21
C MET A 13 9.33 -42.12 40.60
N SER A 14 10.39 -42.87 40.87
CA SER A 14 11.73 -42.74 40.30
C SER A 14 11.82 -43.60 39.05
N LEU A 15 12.26 -43.05 37.92
CA LEU A 15 13.07 -43.73 36.87
C LEU A 15 13.41 -42.69 35.79
N ARG A 16 14.62 -42.12 35.76
CA ARG A 16 15.84 -42.60 35.06
C ARG A 16 15.79 -42.50 33.52
N TYR A 17 16.74 -41.72 33.00
CA TYR A 17 17.33 -41.69 31.64
C TYR A 17 16.47 -41.24 30.44
N PHE A 18 16.80 -40.10 29.86
CA PHE A 18 17.57 -40.08 28.60
C PHE A 18 18.18 -38.69 28.36
N LEU A 19 19.52 -38.65 28.37
CA LEU A 19 20.32 -37.56 27.80
C LEU A 19 20.10 -37.55 26.28
N ILE A 20 19.58 -36.47 25.72
CA ILE A 20 19.84 -36.11 24.32
C ILE A 20 20.15 -34.63 24.26
N SER A 21 21.45 -34.36 24.25
CA SER A 21 22.07 -33.10 23.89
C SER A 21 21.69 -32.75 22.45
N ILE A 22 20.81 -31.76 22.24
CA ILE A 22 20.62 -31.16 20.92
C ILE A 22 21.49 -29.90 20.87
N ALA A 23 22.70 -30.10 20.35
CA ALA A 23 23.51 -29.01 19.81
C ALA A 23 22.80 -28.50 18.54
N VAL A 24 22.12 -27.35 18.62
CA VAL A 24 21.62 -26.66 17.42
C VAL A 24 22.75 -25.84 16.84
N VAL A 25 23.40 -26.44 15.85
CA VAL A 25 24.39 -25.83 14.95
C VAL A 25 23.68 -24.88 13.99
N LEU A 26 24.18 -23.63 13.96
CA LEU A 26 24.27 -22.67 12.85
C LEU A 26 23.16 -22.65 11.79
N ILE A 27 22.39 -21.55 11.78
CA ILE A 27 21.95 -20.91 10.53
C ILE A 27 22.40 -19.44 10.57
N ALA A 28 23.67 -19.22 10.21
CA ALA A 28 24.06 -18.00 9.55
C ALA A 28 23.74 -18.19 8.06
N GLY A 29 22.75 -17.47 7.54
CA GLY A 29 22.31 -17.58 6.15
C GLY A 29 21.61 -16.29 5.73
N GLY A 30 22.34 -15.47 4.97
CA GLY A 30 22.03 -14.07 4.67
C GLY A 30 20.71 -13.83 3.91
N CYS A 31 20.14 -12.66 4.18
CA CYS A 31 19.76 -11.65 3.19
C CYS A 31 19.26 -10.39 3.90
N ARG A 32 20.12 -9.72 4.69
CA ARG A 32 19.93 -8.28 4.96
C ARG A 32 20.44 -7.52 3.72
N GLY A 33 19.63 -7.54 2.68
CA GLY A 33 19.98 -7.01 1.37
C GLY A 33 18.73 -6.70 0.57
N ALA A 34 17.96 -5.71 1.02
CA ALA A 34 17.12 -4.87 0.16
C ALA A 34 16.65 -3.65 0.97
N SER A 35 16.98 -2.47 0.44
CA SER A 35 16.57 -1.15 0.92
C SER A 35 15.10 -1.07 1.33
N GLY A 36 14.84 -0.73 2.60
CA GLY A 36 13.75 0.15 3.09
C GLY A 36 12.29 -0.08 2.65
N SER A 37 11.94 -1.16 1.95
CA SER A 37 10.62 -1.40 1.38
C SER A 37 10.15 -2.82 1.68
N ASP A 38 8.89 -2.93 2.09
CA ASP A 38 8.22 -4.20 2.32
C ASP A 38 8.06 -5.00 1.01
N PRO A 39 7.91 -6.34 1.09
CA PRO A 39 7.55 -7.15 -0.07
C PRO A 39 6.22 -6.67 -0.67
N VAL A 40 6.13 -6.70 -2.01
CA VAL A 40 4.89 -6.37 -2.73
C VAL A 40 3.88 -7.51 -2.53
N PRO A 41 2.70 -7.26 -1.96
CA PRO A 41 1.67 -8.29 -1.85
C PRO A 41 1.26 -8.79 -3.24
N LEU A 42 1.09 -10.10 -3.43
CA LEU A 42 0.69 -10.68 -4.72
C LEU A 42 -0.63 -10.11 -5.28
N ALA A 43 -1.52 -9.68 -4.39
CA ALA A 43 -2.78 -9.06 -4.75
C ALA A 43 -2.69 -7.56 -5.10
N LEU A 44 -1.54 -6.91 -4.91
CA LEU A 44 -1.39 -5.47 -5.13
C LEU A 44 -1.21 -5.09 -6.61
N PRO A 45 -0.39 -5.77 -7.43
CA PRO A 45 -0.29 -5.46 -8.86
C PRO A 45 -1.64 -5.56 -9.59
N GLY A 46 -1.88 -4.67 -10.55
CA GLY A 46 -3.11 -4.59 -11.33
C GLY A 46 -3.41 -3.17 -11.81
N SER A 47 -4.53 -3.02 -12.52
CA SER A 47 -5.03 -1.72 -12.96
C SER A 47 -6.07 -1.20 -11.99
N TYR A 48 -5.94 0.05 -11.58
CA TYR A 48 -6.84 0.72 -10.65
C TYR A 48 -7.41 1.96 -11.31
N VAL A 49 -8.73 2.14 -11.25
CA VAL A 49 -9.40 3.25 -11.93
C VAL A 49 -10.20 4.09 -10.94
N TYR A 50 -10.17 5.39 -11.19
CA TYR A 50 -11.02 6.38 -10.57
C TYR A 50 -11.69 7.19 -11.66
N ALA A 51 -13.01 7.37 -11.57
CA ALA A 51 -13.75 8.23 -12.48
C ALA A 51 -14.73 9.08 -11.68
N ALA A 52 -14.74 10.38 -11.96
CA ALA A 52 -15.63 11.32 -11.32
C ALA A 52 -16.11 12.37 -12.30
N ARG A 53 -17.29 12.92 -12.04
CA ARG A 53 -17.86 14.04 -12.79
C ARG A 53 -18.63 14.94 -11.85
N GLY A 54 -18.75 16.20 -12.21
CA GLY A 54 -19.48 17.16 -11.42
C GLY A 54 -19.60 18.50 -12.13
N SER A 55 -19.94 19.52 -11.35
CA SER A 55 -19.95 20.90 -11.83
C SER A 55 -19.46 21.84 -10.74
N THR A 56 -18.60 22.78 -11.12
CA THR A 56 -18.09 23.83 -10.24
C THR A 56 -18.34 25.16 -10.93
N PHE A 57 -18.96 26.14 -10.25
CA PHE A 57 -19.35 27.43 -10.84
C PHE A 57 -20.08 27.31 -12.19
N LYS A 58 -21.01 26.35 -12.31
CA LYS A 58 -21.77 26.01 -13.54
C LYS A 58 -20.94 25.46 -14.70
N LYS A 59 -19.63 25.24 -14.52
CA LYS A 59 -18.80 24.56 -15.51
C LYS A 59 -18.85 23.05 -15.24
N PRO A 60 -19.33 22.22 -16.18
CA PRO A 60 -19.29 20.77 -16.03
C PRO A 60 -17.84 20.31 -16.09
N TRP A 61 -17.51 19.27 -15.35
CA TRP A 61 -16.21 18.65 -15.39
C TRP A 61 -16.31 17.13 -15.28
N ALA A 62 -15.34 16.43 -15.87
CA ALA A 62 -15.19 14.99 -15.80
C ALA A 62 -13.69 14.63 -15.72
N PHE A 63 -13.38 13.60 -14.93
CA PHE A 63 -12.04 13.07 -14.71
C PHE A 63 -12.08 11.56 -14.80
N SER A 64 -11.06 11.01 -15.45
CA SER A 64 -10.76 9.59 -15.45
C SER A 64 -9.29 9.43 -15.17
N ALA A 65 -8.96 8.68 -14.14
CA ALA A 65 -7.61 8.40 -13.72
C ALA A 65 -7.40 6.88 -13.69
N GLN A 66 -6.30 6.42 -14.25
CA GLN A 66 -5.91 5.01 -14.23
C GLN A 66 -4.48 4.89 -13.71
N LEU A 67 -4.32 4.05 -12.70
CA LEU A 67 -3.05 3.70 -12.07
C LEU A 67 -2.79 2.21 -12.29
N ASP A 68 -1.81 1.90 -13.11
CA ASP A 68 -1.35 0.53 -13.36
C ASP A 68 -0.12 0.26 -12.49
N LEU A 69 -0.20 -0.74 -11.62
CA LEU A 69 0.91 -1.23 -10.80
C LEU A 69 1.42 -2.55 -11.35
N ALA A 70 2.67 -2.58 -11.79
CA ALA A 70 3.32 -3.78 -12.31
C ALA A 70 4.03 -4.57 -11.20
N PRO A 71 4.16 -5.92 -11.31
CA PRO A 71 4.85 -6.74 -10.30
C PRO A 71 6.33 -6.38 -10.08
N ASP A 72 6.97 -5.74 -11.06
CA ASP A 72 8.36 -5.30 -11.05
C ASP A 72 8.56 -3.93 -10.36
N ARG A 73 7.57 -3.47 -9.59
CA ARG A 73 7.58 -2.19 -8.84
C ARG A 73 7.57 -0.94 -9.71
N ARG A 74 7.13 -1.05 -10.95
CA ARG A 74 6.86 0.10 -11.82
C ARG A 74 5.40 0.48 -11.80
N TYR A 75 5.11 1.77 -11.94
CA TYR A 75 3.75 2.22 -12.18
C TYR A 75 3.64 3.04 -13.45
N LYS A 76 2.44 3.05 -14.01
CA LYS A 76 2.00 4.00 -15.01
C LYS A 76 0.73 4.65 -14.52
N PHE A 77 0.72 5.96 -14.47
CA PHE A 77 -0.43 6.77 -14.12
C PHE A 77 -0.88 7.52 -15.35
N THR A 78 -2.19 7.55 -15.59
CA THR A 78 -2.77 8.33 -16.69
C THR A 78 -4.00 9.07 -16.22
N LEU A 79 -4.18 10.28 -16.73
CA LEU A 79 -5.24 11.18 -16.32
C LEU A 79 -5.84 11.88 -17.55
N ASP A 80 -7.14 11.67 -17.74
CA ASP A 80 -7.95 12.37 -18.70
C ASP A 80 -8.83 13.37 -17.96
N LYS A 81 -8.91 14.60 -18.49
CA LYS A 81 -9.66 15.69 -17.91
C LYS A 81 -10.55 16.29 -18.98
N THR A 82 -11.77 16.61 -18.62
CA THR A 82 -12.67 17.39 -19.46
C THR A 82 -13.29 18.47 -18.60
N ILE A 83 -13.09 19.72 -18.99
CA ILE A 83 -13.62 20.89 -18.29
C ILE A 83 -14.40 21.72 -19.30
N ASP A 84 -15.65 22.04 -18.98
CA ASP A 84 -16.51 22.86 -19.83
C ASP A 84 -16.65 22.31 -21.26
N GLY A 85 -16.73 20.97 -21.36
CA GLY A 85 -16.80 20.25 -22.64
C GLY A 85 -15.49 20.19 -23.43
N LYS A 86 -14.40 20.78 -22.92
CA LYS A 86 -13.08 20.72 -23.56
C LYS A 86 -12.22 19.67 -22.88
N ALA A 87 -11.75 18.70 -23.67
CA ALA A 87 -10.80 17.71 -23.20
C ALA A 87 -9.40 18.31 -23.18
N ASP A 88 -8.74 18.25 -22.04
CA ASP A 88 -7.33 18.58 -21.93
C ASP A 88 -6.47 17.43 -22.49
N PRO A 89 -5.21 17.69 -22.88
CA PRO A 89 -4.29 16.64 -23.26
C PRO A 89 -4.16 15.59 -22.15
N ARG A 90 -4.17 14.32 -22.54
CA ARG A 90 -3.95 13.21 -21.61
C ARG A 90 -2.60 13.35 -20.93
N GLU A 91 -2.60 13.43 -19.60
CA GLU A 91 -1.39 13.41 -18.80
C GLU A 91 -0.99 11.95 -18.54
N THR A 92 0.30 11.64 -18.69
CA THR A 92 0.85 10.32 -18.39
C THR A 92 2.11 10.50 -17.54
N ASN A 93 2.14 9.81 -16.41
CA ASN A 93 3.29 9.76 -15.52
C ASN A 93 3.75 8.31 -15.34
N VAL A 94 5.06 8.11 -15.28
CA VAL A 94 5.66 6.79 -15.08
C VAL A 94 6.72 6.86 -14.01
N GLY A 95 6.83 5.80 -13.22
CA GLY A 95 7.78 5.78 -12.12
C GLY A 95 7.90 4.43 -11.46
N THR A 96 8.38 4.45 -10.23
CA THR A 96 8.52 3.29 -9.37
C THR A 96 7.64 3.43 -8.12
N TYR A 97 7.26 2.31 -7.52
CA TYR A 97 6.54 2.33 -6.26
C TYR A 97 7.19 1.43 -5.21
N ALA A 98 7.02 1.82 -3.95
CA ALA A 98 7.41 1.03 -2.79
C ALA A 98 6.21 0.77 -1.89
N VAL A 99 6.21 -0.39 -1.23
CA VAL A 99 5.22 -0.72 -0.19
C VAL A 99 5.83 -0.44 1.17
N SER A 100 5.07 0.24 2.03
CA SER A 100 5.44 0.54 3.42
C SER A 100 4.21 0.38 4.32
N GLY A 101 4.13 -0.75 5.01
CA GLY A 101 2.95 -1.16 5.78
C GLY A 101 1.69 -1.21 4.92
N GLU A 102 0.66 -0.47 5.32
CA GLU A 102 -0.60 -0.35 4.57
C GLU A 102 -0.54 0.67 3.43
N HIS A 103 0.62 1.21 3.06
CA HIS A 103 0.71 2.27 2.05
C HIS A 103 1.56 1.87 0.86
N ILE A 104 1.21 2.45 -0.29
CA ILE A 104 2.09 2.55 -1.44
C ILE A 104 2.64 3.98 -1.54
N LEU A 105 3.91 4.08 -1.88
CA LEU A 105 4.62 5.32 -2.14
C LEU A 105 5.00 5.33 -3.62
N LEU A 106 4.42 6.24 -4.40
CA LEU A 106 4.79 6.44 -5.79
C LEU A 106 5.96 7.43 -5.87
N ARG A 107 6.92 7.13 -6.74
CA ARG A 107 8.06 7.98 -7.05
C ARG A 107 8.19 8.11 -8.55
N GLU A 108 8.01 9.32 -9.04
CA GLU A 108 8.18 9.64 -10.45
C GLU A 108 9.65 9.47 -10.88
N ASN A 109 9.87 9.02 -12.11
CA ASN A 109 11.23 9.02 -12.68
C ASN A 109 11.57 10.44 -13.17
N GLU A 110 12.73 10.97 -12.75
CA GLU A 110 13.21 12.31 -13.08
C GLU A 110 13.09 12.62 -14.58
N GLY A 111 12.29 13.62 -14.95
CA GLY A 111 12.07 14.00 -16.35
C GLY A 111 11.23 15.25 -16.61
N LEU A 112 10.61 15.86 -15.60
CA LEU A 112 9.91 17.13 -15.74
C LEU A 112 10.71 18.26 -15.07
N PRO A 113 10.89 19.42 -15.76
CA PRO A 113 11.78 20.49 -15.31
C PRO A 113 11.24 21.27 -14.11
N ASP A 114 10.01 21.01 -13.66
CA ASP A 114 9.42 21.68 -12.51
C ASP A 114 9.24 20.70 -11.35
N ARG A 115 9.78 21.11 -10.21
CA ARG A 115 10.02 20.26 -9.06
C ARG A 115 8.72 19.92 -8.36
N SER A 116 8.30 18.68 -8.53
CA SER A 116 7.49 18.00 -7.55
C SER A 116 8.23 16.72 -7.18
N HIS A 117 8.94 16.76 -6.06
CA HIS A 117 9.39 15.55 -5.38
C HIS A 117 8.20 14.88 -4.66
N ASP A 118 6.99 14.94 -5.24
CA ASP A 118 5.79 14.54 -4.53
C ASP A 118 5.76 13.02 -4.49
N MET A 119 6.21 12.52 -3.34
CA MET A 119 5.98 11.15 -2.95
C MET A 119 4.48 11.01 -2.70
N HIS A 120 3.78 10.46 -3.68
CA HIS A 120 2.33 10.28 -3.57
C HIS A 120 2.05 9.03 -2.74
N LYS A 121 1.38 9.23 -1.61
CA LYS A 121 1.03 8.17 -0.67
C LYS A 121 -0.42 7.74 -0.90
N LEU A 122 -0.62 6.45 -1.15
CA LEU A 122 -1.95 5.85 -1.20
C LEU A 122 -2.08 4.76 -0.16
N LEU A 123 -3.21 4.75 0.54
CA LEU A 123 -3.57 3.73 1.52
C LEU A 123 -4.18 2.53 0.80
N ILE A 124 -3.65 1.33 1.07
CA ILE A 124 -4.12 0.07 0.56
C ILE A 124 -5.32 -0.38 1.40
N LYS A 125 -6.48 -0.55 0.77
CA LYS A 125 -7.68 -1.12 1.38
C LYS A 125 -8.27 -2.17 0.45
N ALA A 126 -7.85 -3.43 0.62
CA ALA A 126 -8.27 -4.56 -0.21
C ALA A 126 -8.09 -4.26 -1.71
N ASP A 127 -9.19 -4.23 -2.47
CA ASP A 127 -9.22 -3.92 -3.90
C ASP A 127 -9.23 -2.40 -4.18
N SER A 128 -8.87 -1.55 -3.22
CA SER A 128 -8.90 -0.09 -3.35
C SER A 128 -7.61 0.58 -2.89
N LEU A 129 -7.26 1.68 -3.57
CA LEU A 129 -6.16 2.57 -3.21
C LEU A 129 -6.72 3.96 -2.96
N ILE A 130 -6.61 4.43 -1.72
CA ILE A 130 -7.15 5.73 -1.31
C ILE A 130 -6.02 6.74 -1.34
N ALA A 131 -6.13 7.75 -2.20
CA ALA A 131 -5.11 8.78 -2.30
C ALA A 131 -5.18 9.69 -1.07
N GLU A 132 -4.04 9.90 -0.41
CA GLU A 132 -4.00 10.81 0.73
C GLU A 132 -4.14 12.28 0.30
N VAL A 133 -4.40 13.15 1.28
CA VAL A 133 -4.79 14.56 1.10
C VAL A 133 -3.83 15.33 0.19
N GLY A 134 -2.53 15.03 0.20
CA GLY A 134 -1.55 15.70 -0.68
C GLY A 134 -1.84 15.49 -2.17
N TRP A 135 -2.32 14.30 -2.55
CA TRP A 135 -2.66 13.97 -3.93
C TRP A 135 -3.98 14.59 -4.37
N THR A 136 -4.94 14.54 -3.45
CA THR A 136 -6.27 15.12 -3.65
C THR A 136 -6.14 16.64 -3.80
N ALA A 137 -5.32 17.29 -2.98
CA ALA A 137 -5.07 18.74 -3.05
C ALA A 137 -4.47 19.18 -4.39
N GLU A 138 -3.54 18.43 -4.99
CA GLU A 138 -2.96 18.78 -6.29
C GLU A 138 -4.03 18.78 -7.39
N LEU A 139 -4.92 17.79 -7.38
CA LEU A 139 -6.04 17.72 -8.31
C LEU A 139 -7.04 18.86 -8.03
N PHE A 140 -7.36 19.14 -6.77
CA PHE A 140 -8.16 20.33 -6.41
C PHE A 140 -7.55 21.66 -6.88
N ILE A 141 -6.24 21.86 -6.74
CA ILE A 141 -5.53 23.05 -7.20
C ILE A 141 -5.56 23.17 -8.72
N LYS A 142 -5.56 22.04 -9.45
CA LYS A 142 -5.81 21.99 -10.90
C LYS A 142 -7.26 22.35 -11.28
N GLY A 143 -8.05 22.91 -10.36
CA GLY A 143 -9.42 23.40 -10.57
C GLY A 143 -10.48 22.31 -10.45
N VAL A 144 -10.10 21.15 -9.90
CA VAL A 144 -10.90 19.93 -9.95
C VAL A 144 -11.52 19.66 -8.61
N GLY A 145 -12.82 19.90 -8.47
CA GLY A 145 -13.55 19.69 -7.21
C GLY A 145 -13.68 18.22 -6.77
N ALA A 146 -12.74 17.32 -7.07
CA ALA A 146 -12.83 15.87 -6.88
C ALA A 146 -12.65 15.47 -5.40
N PRO A 147 -13.74 15.23 -4.66
CA PRO A 147 -13.62 14.87 -3.25
C PRO A 147 -13.19 13.39 -3.13
N ASN A 148 -12.19 13.12 -2.31
CA ASN A 148 -11.75 11.77 -1.89
C ASN A 148 -11.49 10.79 -3.05
N ILE A 149 -10.24 10.77 -3.51
CA ILE A 149 -9.86 9.89 -4.63
C ILE A 149 -9.68 8.47 -4.11
N VAL A 150 -10.56 7.58 -4.57
CA VAL A 150 -10.50 6.15 -4.30
C VAL A 150 -10.37 5.44 -5.64
N PHE A 151 -9.19 4.89 -5.91
CA PHE A 151 -9.02 4.01 -7.05
C PHE A 151 -9.51 2.61 -6.69
N VAL A 152 -10.25 2.01 -7.61
CA VAL A 152 -10.77 0.64 -7.46
C VAL A 152 -10.09 -0.26 -8.47
N LYS A 153 -9.63 -1.43 -8.01
CA LYS A 153 -8.98 -2.42 -8.86
C LYS A 153 -9.96 -2.93 -9.91
N GLN A 154 -9.58 -2.82 -11.17
CA GLN A 154 -10.32 -3.45 -12.25
C GLN A 154 -10.09 -4.96 -12.18
N ARG A 155 -11.17 -5.72 -12.09
CA ARG A 155 -11.13 -7.18 -12.24
C ARG A 155 -11.01 -7.47 -13.73
N GLY A 156 -9.97 -8.21 -14.12
CA GLY A 156 -9.88 -8.73 -15.49
C GLY A 156 -11.11 -9.57 -15.79
N ILE A 157 -11.72 -9.35 -16.95
CA ILE A 157 -12.79 -10.19 -17.50
C ILE A 157 -12.15 -11.49 -17.99
#